data_AF-A0A3D9UDA4-F1
#
_entry.id   AF-A0A3D9UDA4-F1
#
_cell.length_a   1.000
_cell.length_b   1.000
_cell.length_c   1.000
_cell.angle_alpha   90.00
_cell.angle_beta   90.00
_cell.angle_gamma   90.00
#
_symmetry.space_group_name_H-M   'P 1'
#
loop_
_entity.id
_entity.type
_entity.pdbx_description
1 polymer ?
#
loop_
_entity_poly.entity_id
_entity_poly.type
_entity_poly.pdbx_seq_one_letter_code
_entity_poly.pdbx_strand_id
1 'polypeptide(L)'
;MSNRAGAQDLPGLAENLQWVMDWLPDPSGSRWTYAALAQACAAHGVEISPAAIRHYASGRRKAPPARLLFALSDAVGLDPRYFWRDTERIKAEIERLVTRRESGSPADYAADEA
;
A
#
# COMPACT_ATOMS: atom_id res chain seq x y z
N MET A 1 29.92 2.06 19.06
CA MET A 1 29.60 3.16 18.12
C MET A 1 28.78 2.60 16.96
N SER A 2 27.55 3.12 16.83
CA SER A 2 26.54 3.04 15.76
C SER A 2 26.67 1.98 14.66
N ASN A 3 25.90 0.89 14.82
CA ASN A 3 25.52 -0.01 13.74
C ASN A 3 24.31 0.58 12.99
N ARG A 4 24.53 1.51 12.04
CA ARG A 4 23.49 1.97 11.12
C ARG A 4 23.38 0.94 10.00
N ALA A 5 22.41 0.02 10.11
CA ALA A 5 21.88 -0.65 8.93
C ALA A 5 21.36 0.46 8.00
N GLY A 6 22.16 0.80 6.99
CA GLY A 6 21.96 1.94 6.12
C GLY A 6 20.64 1.80 5.39
N ALA A 7 19.82 2.85 5.46
CA ALA A 7 18.58 2.94 4.72
C ALA A 7 18.95 2.99 3.22
N GLN A 8 18.89 1.83 2.56
CA GLN A 8 19.08 1.72 1.12
C GLN A 8 17.89 2.40 0.43
N ASP A 9 18.18 3.12 -0.65
CA ASP A 9 17.15 3.63 -1.55
C ASP A 9 16.29 2.45 -2.03
N LEU A 10 14.98 2.56 -1.87
CA LEU A 10 14.02 1.56 -2.31
C LEU A 10 13.49 1.94 -3.70
N PRO A 11 13.99 1.30 -4.79
CA PRO A 11 13.44 1.53 -6.12
C PRO A 11 11.98 1.07 -6.15
N GLY A 12 11.11 1.82 -6.86
CA GLY A 12 9.68 1.50 -6.92
C GLY A 12 8.83 2.12 -5.83
N LEU A 13 9.39 2.54 -4.69
CA LEU A 13 8.60 3.00 -3.53
C LEU A 13 7.64 4.15 -3.87
N ALA A 14 8.11 5.12 -4.65
CA ALA A 14 7.32 6.27 -5.07
C ALA A 14 6.13 5.83 -5.93
N GLU A 15 6.37 5.03 -6.97
CA GLU A 15 5.32 4.50 -7.84
C GLU A 15 4.33 3.61 -7.08
N ASN A 16 4.80 2.86 -6.07
CA ASN A 16 3.97 1.96 -5.28
C ASN A 16 3.04 2.72 -4.35
N LEU A 17 3.60 3.72 -3.67
CA LEU A 17 2.82 4.55 -2.75
C LEU A 17 1.80 5.37 -3.52
N GLN A 18 2.16 5.88 -4.70
CA GLN A 18 1.23 6.58 -5.58
C GLN A 18 0.11 5.65 -6.07
N TRP A 19 0.46 4.43 -6.52
CA TRP A 19 -0.53 3.44 -6.94
C TRP A 19 -1.53 3.11 -5.83
N VAL A 20 -1.04 2.88 -4.60
CA VAL A 20 -1.90 2.63 -3.43
C VAL A 20 -2.87 3.79 -3.22
N MET A 21 -2.39 5.03 -3.35
CA MET A 21 -3.23 6.20 -3.15
C MET A 21 -4.29 6.39 -4.23
N ASP A 22 -4.00 5.99 -5.46
CA ASP A 22 -4.88 6.19 -6.61
C ASP A 22 -5.92 5.07 -6.75
N TRP A 23 -5.55 3.83 -6.37
CA TRP A 23 -6.32 2.62 -6.67
C TRP A 23 -6.95 1.92 -5.47
N LEU A 24 -6.37 2.04 -4.26
CA LEU A 24 -6.98 1.43 -3.08
C LEU A 24 -7.94 2.42 -2.40
N PRO A 25 -9.13 1.98 -1.99
CA PRO A 25 -9.94 2.75 -1.07
C PRO A 25 -9.32 2.71 0.33
N ASP A 26 -9.52 3.77 1.10
CA ASP A 26 -9.27 3.81 2.53
C ASP A 26 -10.37 3.03 3.29
N PRO A 27 -10.25 2.87 4.62
CA PRO A 27 -11.27 2.18 5.42
C PRO A 27 -12.67 2.81 5.37
N SER A 28 -12.79 4.07 4.92
CA SER A 28 -14.08 4.74 4.72
C SER A 28 -14.68 4.49 3.33
N GLY A 29 -13.95 3.84 2.42
CA GLY A 29 -14.34 3.64 1.02
C GLY A 29 -13.93 4.81 0.10
N SER A 30 -13.25 5.83 0.62
CA SER A 30 -12.77 6.99 -0.14
C SER A 30 -11.36 6.75 -0.68
N ARG A 31 -10.87 7.60 -1.60
CA ARG A 31 -9.44 7.56 -1.97
C ARG A 31 -8.56 7.97 -0.81
N TRP A 32 -7.41 7.31 -0.68
CA TRP A 32 -6.42 7.68 0.31
C TRP A 32 -5.93 9.11 0.12
N THR A 33 -5.85 9.84 1.23
CA THR A 33 -5.13 11.11 1.31
C THR A 33 -3.85 10.94 2.12
N TYR A 34 -2.86 11.81 1.92
CA TYR A 34 -1.65 11.80 2.75
C TYR A 34 -1.95 11.98 4.24
N ALA A 35 -3.03 12.71 4.57
CA ALA A 35 -3.46 12.90 5.96
C ALA A 35 -4.07 11.63 6.54
N ALA A 36 -4.96 10.98 5.80
CA ALA A 36 -5.56 9.71 6.21
C ALA A 36 -4.49 8.62 6.38
N LEU A 37 -3.53 8.53 5.45
CA LEU A 37 -2.46 7.54 5.52
C LEU A 37 -1.51 7.79 6.70
N ALA A 38 -1.23 9.06 7.01
CA ALA A 38 -0.45 9.42 8.19
C ALA A 38 -1.17 9.03 9.49
N GLN A 39 -2.48 9.28 9.58
CA GLN A 39 -3.28 8.85 10.73
C GLN A 39 -3.34 7.32 10.86
N ALA A 40 -3.49 6.61 9.74
CA ALA A 40 -3.48 5.15 9.74
C ALA A 40 -2.12 4.60 10.23
N CYS A 41 -1.00 5.15 9.74
CA CYS A 41 0.34 4.77 10.24
C CYS A 41 0.48 5.04 11.75
N ALA A 42 -0.08 6.14 12.25
CA ALA A 42 -0.05 6.46 13.68
C ALA A 42 -0.83 5.43 14.51
N ALA A 43 -1.96 4.91 14.01
CA ALA A 43 -2.69 3.82 14.64
C ALA A 43 -1.87 2.51 14.73
N HIS A 44 -0.89 2.33 13.85
CA HIS A 44 0.09 1.23 13.87
C HIS A 44 1.41 1.60 14.57
N GLY A 45 1.43 2.68 15.37
CA GLY A 45 2.56 3.04 16.22
C GLY A 45 3.71 3.76 15.50
N VAL A 46 3.48 4.28 14.28
CA VAL A 46 4.46 5.09 13.55
C VAL A 46 3.89 6.47 13.26
N GLU A 47 4.37 7.46 14.00
CA GLU A 47 4.05 8.86 13.71
C GLU A 47 4.85 9.35 12.49
N ILE A 48 4.12 9.82 11.48
CA ILE A 48 4.70 10.42 10.30
C ILE A 48 3.81 11.59 9.84
N SER A 49 4.44 12.67 9.37
CA SER A 49 3.68 13.80 8.84
C SER A 49 3.17 13.53 7.41
N PRO A 50 2.02 14.09 7.02
CA PRO A 50 1.52 13.96 5.64
C PRO A 50 2.54 14.46 4.59
N ALA A 51 3.30 15.51 4.93
CA ALA A 51 4.36 16.04 4.06
C ALA A 51 5.51 15.04 3.88
N ALA A 52 5.85 14.26 4.91
CA ALA A 52 6.87 13.23 4.79
C ALA A 52 6.39 12.07 3.89
N ILE A 53 5.13 11.64 4.01
CA ILE A 53 4.54 10.65 3.09
C ILE A 53 4.59 11.17 1.65
N ARG A 54 4.19 12.43 1.41
CA ARG A 54 4.30 13.07 0.10
C ARG A 54 5.73 13.04 -0.46
N HIS A 55 6.74 13.24 0.38
CA HIS A 55 8.14 13.15 -0.05
C HIS A 55 8.54 11.73 -0.48
N TYR A 56 7.99 10.69 0.14
CA TYR A 56 8.20 9.31 -0.33
C TYR A 56 7.44 9.04 -1.63
N ALA A 57 6.18 9.49 -1.73
CA ALA A 57 5.35 9.32 -2.92
C ALA A 57 5.93 10.05 -4.14
N SER A 58 6.59 11.20 -3.94
CA SER A 58 7.23 11.94 -5.03
C SER A 58 8.66 11.46 -5.32
N GLY A 59 9.17 10.45 -4.62
CA GLY A 59 10.55 9.98 -4.73
C GLY A 59 11.62 10.95 -4.21
N ARG A 60 11.22 12.05 -3.54
CA ARG A 60 12.15 13.01 -2.92
C ARG A 60 12.88 12.38 -1.73
N ARG A 61 12.24 11.44 -1.03
CA ARG A 61 12.86 10.53 -0.07
C ARG A 61 12.70 9.11 -0.60
N LYS A 62 13.80 8.34 -0.56
CA LYS A 62 13.83 6.97 -1.08
C LYS A 62 14.14 5.92 -0.02
N ALA A 63 14.54 6.38 1.16
CA ALA A 63 15.06 5.58 2.25
C ALA A 63 14.17 5.73 3.51
N PRO A 64 12.98 5.10 3.55
CA PRO A 64 12.15 5.05 4.75
C PRO A 64 12.75 4.08 5.79
N PRO A 65 12.54 4.33 7.09
CA PRO A 65 12.88 3.33 8.10
C PRO A 65 11.98 2.10 7.95
N ALA A 66 12.51 0.90 8.20
CA ALA A 66 11.76 -0.36 8.07
C ALA A 66 10.41 -0.36 8.82
N ARG A 67 10.36 0.26 10.00
CA ARG A 67 9.13 0.40 10.79
C ARG A 67 8.02 1.15 10.04
N LEU A 68 8.38 2.17 9.27
CA LEU A 68 7.42 2.92 8.46
C LEU A 68 6.83 2.06 7.35
N LEU A 69 7.65 1.21 6.71
CA LEU A 69 7.17 0.32 5.67
C LEU A 69 6.18 -0.72 6.22
N PHE A 70 6.44 -1.28 7.40
CA PHE A 70 5.48 -2.15 8.09
C PHE A 70 4.17 -1.41 8.40
N ALA A 71 4.25 -0.22 9.00
CA ALA A 71 3.06 0.57 9.32
C ALA A 71 2.25 0.96 8.08
N LEU A 72 2.92 1.30 6.97
CA LEU A 72 2.26 1.55 5.69
C LEU A 72 1.53 0.30 5.18
N SER A 73 2.16 -0.86 5.32
CA SER A 73 1.63 -2.15 4.88
C SER A 73 0.40 -2.56 5.68
N ASP A 74 0.48 -2.42 7.00
CA ASP A 74 -0.63 -2.70 7.92
C ASP A 74 -1.81 -1.74 7.68
N ALA A 75 -1.51 -0.45 7.46
CA ALA A 75 -2.52 0.58 7.20
C ALA A 75 -3.35 0.31 5.94
N VAL A 76 -2.72 -0.24 4.88
CA VAL A 76 -3.35 -0.44 3.57
C VAL A 76 -3.70 -1.90 3.29
N GLY A 77 -3.37 -2.80 4.23
CA GLY A 77 -3.64 -4.24 4.12
C GLY A 77 -2.80 -4.97 3.06
N LEU A 78 -1.56 -4.53 2.81
CA LEU A 78 -0.65 -5.15 1.85
C LEU A 78 0.49 -5.91 2.53
N ASP A 79 1.10 -6.87 1.83
CA ASP A 79 2.32 -7.51 2.32
C ASP A 79 3.46 -6.48 2.32
N PRO A 80 4.25 -6.38 3.41
CA PRO A 80 5.44 -5.53 3.51
C PRO A 80 6.31 -5.56 2.26
N ARG A 81 6.53 -6.74 1.66
CA ARG A 81 7.35 -6.92 0.45
C ARG A 81 6.93 -6.03 -0.72
N TYR A 82 5.66 -5.61 -0.79
CA TYR A 82 5.16 -4.65 -1.78
C TYR A 82 5.96 -3.34 -1.80
N PHE A 83 6.31 -2.82 -0.63
CA PHE A 83 7.08 -1.58 -0.54
C PHE A 83 8.60 -1.81 -0.52
N TRP A 84 9.07 -3.06 -0.35
CA TRP A 84 10.49 -3.41 -0.30
C TRP A 84 11.09 -3.85 -1.64
N ARG A 85 10.36 -4.52 -2.56
CA ARG A 85 10.92 -5.05 -3.82
C ARG A 85 9.88 -5.42 -4.91
N ASP A 86 10.29 -5.17 -6.16
CA ASP A 86 9.69 -5.53 -7.47
C ASP A 86 8.16 -5.59 -7.51
N THR A 87 7.59 -4.40 -7.50
CA THR A 87 6.16 -4.16 -7.41
C THR A 87 5.37 -4.59 -8.62
N GLU A 88 5.99 -4.65 -9.79
CA GLU A 88 5.29 -5.02 -11.03
C GLU A 88 4.70 -6.42 -10.91
N ARG A 89 5.40 -7.34 -10.23
CA ARG A 89 4.91 -8.69 -9.97
C ARG A 89 3.73 -8.72 -9.00
N ILE A 90 3.75 -7.91 -7.94
CA ILE A 90 2.68 -7.90 -6.93
C ILE A 90 1.46 -7.10 -7.42
N LYS A 91 1.68 -5.97 -8.13
CA LYS A 91 0.63 -5.20 -8.81
C LYS A 91 -0.13 -6.08 -9.80
N ALA A 92 0.58 -6.83 -10.64
CA ALA A 92 -0.04 -7.78 -11.58
C ALA A 92 -0.87 -8.88 -10.86
N GLU A 93 -0.43 -9.31 -9.67
CA GLU A 93 -1.16 -10.30 -8.88
C GLU A 93 -2.43 -9.72 -8.25
N ILE A 94 -2.38 -8.49 -7.74
CA ILE A 94 -3.55 -7.78 -7.20
C ILE A 94 -4.56 -7.46 -8.31
N GLU A 95 -4.12 -6.94 -9.45
CA GLU A 95 -5.00 -6.67 -10.61
C GLU A 95 -5.74 -7.95 -11.04
N ARG A 96 -5.04 -9.09 -11.10
CA ARG A 96 -5.66 -10.39 -11.37
C ARG A 96 -6.76 -10.76 -10.37
N LEU A 97 -6.55 -10.49 -9.09
CA LEU A 97 -7.52 -10.83 -8.04
C LEU A 97 -8.73 -9.89 -8.07
N VAL A 98 -8.52 -8.60 -8.33
CA VAL A 98 -9.60 -7.60 -8.49
C VAL A 98 -10.45 -7.93 -9.72
N THR A 99 -9.83 -8.15 -10.89
CA THR A 99 -10.57 -8.51 -12.12
C THR A 99 -11.34 -9.81 -11.96
N ARG A 100 -10.78 -10.83 -11.29
CA ARG A 100 -11.48 -12.09 -11.00
C ARG A 100 -12.73 -11.86 -10.14
N ARG A 101 -12.64 -10.99 -9.14
CA ARG A 101 -13.77 -10.64 -8.26
C ARG A 101 -14.89 -9.92 -9.02
N GLU A 102 -14.54 -9.06 -9.97
CA GLU A 102 -15.49 -8.34 -10.83
C GLU A 102 -16.09 -9.24 -11.93
N SER A 103 -15.40 -10.31 -12.32
CA SER A 103 -15.87 -11.30 -13.30
C SER A 103 -16.79 -12.37 -12.69
N GLY A 104 -16.86 -12.48 -11.36
CA GLY A 104 -17.76 -13.39 -10.65
C GLY A 104 -19.19 -12.84 -10.65
N SER A 105 -19.94 -13.07 -11.72
CA SER A 105 -21.37 -12.77 -11.79
C SER A 105 -22.15 -13.63 -10.80
N PRO A 106 -23.06 -13.07 -9.96
CA PRO A 106 -23.92 -13.84 -9.06
C PRO A 106 -25.04 -14.65 -9.75
N ALA A 107 -25.03 -14.76 -11.08
CA ALA A 107 -26.11 -15.39 -11.86
C ALA A 107 -26.15 -16.93 -11.78
N ASP A 108 -25.14 -17.60 -11.22
CA ASP A 108 -25.06 -19.07 -11.17
C ASP A 108 -25.76 -19.71 -9.95
N TYR A 109 -26.43 -18.95 -9.08
CA TYR A 109 -27.06 -19.47 -7.86
C TYR A 109 -28.58 -19.74 -7.94
N ALA A 110 -29.23 -19.57 -9.09
CA ALA A 110 -30.70 -19.64 -9.19
C ALA A 110 -31.25 -20.80 -10.06
N ALA A 111 -30.55 -21.93 -10.14
CA ALA A 111 -30.98 -23.06 -11.00
C ALA A 111 -31.05 -24.44 -10.31
N ASP A 112 -31.06 -24.50 -8.98
CA ASP A 112 -31.15 -25.77 -8.24
C ASP A 112 -32.31 -25.76 -7.21
N GLU A 113 -33.50 -25.37 -7.66
CA GLU A 113 -34.77 -25.71 -6.97
C GLU A 113 -35.84 -25.99 -8.04
N ALA A 114 -35.99 -27.25 -8.43
CA ALA A 114 -37.18 -27.80 -9.09
C ALA A 114 -37.29 -29.31 -8.84
#